data_AF-A0A355B484-F1
#
_entry.id   AF-A0A355B484-F1
#
_cell.length_a   1.000
_cell.length_b   1.000
_cell.length_c   1.000
_cell.angle_alpha   90.00
_cell.angle_beta   90.00
_cell.angle_gamma   90.00
#
_symmetry.space_group_name_H-M   'P 1'
#
loop_
_entity.id
_entity.type
_entity.pdbx_description
1 polymer ?
#
loop_
_entity_poly.entity_id
_entity_poly.type
_entity_poly.pdbx_seq_one_letter_code
_entity_poly.pdbx_strand_id
1 'polypeptide(L)'
;MIASKYPARVIRRKIFSVPWKEKILSVTVDAPGFSFEFHTTYVPPGSSNGWIKVETLEGIYAGLSGRAGRPRILCGDFNIPQMEFSTGGIVTWAQRIRETGEVALRKR
;
A
#
# COMPACT_ATOMS: atom_id res chain seq x y z
N MET A 1 3.91 0.92 -11.33
CA MET A 1 3.57 1.71 -12.54
C MET A 1 2.23 2.37 -12.31
N ILE A 2 2.01 3.59 -12.78
CA ILE A 2 0.68 4.24 -12.80
C ILE A 2 0.34 4.55 -14.25
N ALA A 3 -0.84 4.15 -14.69
CA ALA A 3 -1.43 4.53 -15.96
C ALA A 3 -2.78 5.21 -15.68
N SER A 4 -3.10 6.26 -16.43
CA SER A 4 -4.32 7.04 -16.22
C SER A 4 -4.89 7.48 -17.57
N LYS A 5 -6.22 7.42 -17.69
CA LYS A 5 -6.97 8.01 -18.82
C LYS A 5 -6.95 9.54 -18.76
N TYR A 6 -6.77 10.10 -17.57
CA TYR A 6 -6.77 11.54 -17.30
C TYR A 6 -5.35 12.08 -17.10
N PRO A 7 -5.12 13.39 -17.29
CA PRO A 7 -3.82 14.01 -17.04
C PRO A 7 -3.28 13.65 -15.66
N ALA A 8 -2.07 13.12 -15.63
CA ALA A 8 -1.37 12.75 -14.41
C ALA A 8 -0.04 13.54 -14.32
N ARG A 9 0.20 14.20 -13.18
CA ARG A 9 1.44 14.94 -12.93
C ARG A 9 2.17 14.34 -11.75
N VAL A 10 3.46 14.03 -11.92
CA VAL A 10 4.29 13.47 -10.86
C VAL A 10 4.38 14.45 -9.68
N ILE A 11 4.07 13.96 -8.48
CA ILE A 11 4.30 14.69 -7.23
C ILE A 11 5.76 14.49 -6.86
N ARG A 12 6.58 15.54 -7.03
CA ARG A 12 8.02 15.50 -6.72
C ARG A 12 8.33 15.68 -5.23
N ARG A 13 7.38 16.18 -4.45
CA ARG A 13 7.55 16.38 -3.01
C ARG A 13 7.67 15.02 -2.31
N LYS A 14 8.76 14.81 -1.59
CA LYS A 14 8.99 13.61 -0.78
C LYS A 14 8.19 13.71 0.51
N ILE A 15 6.93 13.28 0.48
CA ILE A 15 6.09 13.18 1.69
C ILE A 15 6.34 11.89 2.48
N PHE A 16 7.04 10.92 1.87
CA PHE A 16 7.32 9.61 2.46
C PHE A 16 8.75 9.54 3.00
N SER A 17 8.85 9.23 4.29
CA SER A 17 10.12 8.93 4.96
C SER A 17 10.33 7.41 4.99
N VAL A 18 10.64 6.82 3.83
CA VAL A 18 10.86 5.38 3.68
C VAL A 18 12.30 5.06 3.26
N PRO A 19 12.82 3.86 3.57
CA PRO A 19 14.15 3.43 3.15
C PRO A 19 14.34 3.43 1.62
N TRP A 20 13.34 2.94 0.86
CA TRP A 20 13.41 2.78 -0.59
C TRP A 20 12.38 3.65 -1.31
N LYS A 21 12.74 4.92 -1.51
CA LYS A 21 11.84 5.94 -2.07
C LYS A 21 11.46 5.65 -3.52
N GLU A 22 12.33 4.97 -4.26
CA GLU A 22 12.12 4.51 -5.63
C GLU A 22 11.00 3.48 -5.78
N LYS A 23 10.59 2.83 -4.67
CA LYS A 23 9.46 1.89 -4.65
C LYS A 23 8.11 2.58 -4.48
N ILE A 24 8.09 3.91 -4.38
CA ILE A 24 6.87 4.70 -4.30
C ILE A 24 6.80 5.66 -5.48
N LEU A 25 5.67 5.66 -6.19
CA LEU A 25 5.37 6.64 -7.22
C LEU A 25 4.08 7.37 -6.87
N SER A 26 4.13 8.69 -6.94
CA SER A 26 3.00 9.55 -6.59
C SER A 26 2.67 10.49 -7.75
N VAL A 27 1.39 10.60 -8.07
CA VAL A 27 0.88 11.54 -9.06
C VAL A 27 -0.35 12.26 -8.54
N THR A 28 -0.57 13.47 -9.01
CA THR A 28 -1.91 14.06 -9.02
C THR A 28 -2.61 13.63 -10.29
N VAL A 29 -3.87 13.20 -10.19
CA VAL A 29 -4.74 12.92 -11.33
C VAL A 29 -5.86 13.96 -11.37
N ASP A 30 -6.07 14.59 -12.52
CA ASP A 30 -7.15 15.57 -12.73
C ASP A 30 -8.27 14.96 -13.58
N ALA A 31 -9.31 14.46 -12.94
CA ALA A 31 -10.52 13.98 -13.60
C ALA A 31 -11.56 15.11 -13.73
N PRO A 32 -12.58 14.99 -14.60
CA PRO A 32 -13.64 15.97 -14.72
C PRO A 32 -14.33 16.22 -13.37
N GLY A 33 -14.28 17.47 -12.89
CA GLY A 33 -14.91 17.89 -11.64
C GLY A 33 -14.19 17.45 -10.36
N PHE A 34 -13.06 16.75 -10.45
CA PHE A 34 -12.39 16.22 -9.26
C PHE A 34 -10.90 15.89 -9.48
N SER A 35 -10.04 16.31 -8.54
CA SER A 35 -8.61 15.97 -8.52
C SER A 35 -8.25 15.21 -7.25
N PHE A 36 -7.38 14.21 -7.38
CA PHE A 36 -6.89 13.41 -6.26
C PHE A 36 -5.40 13.11 -6.38
N GLU A 37 -4.77 12.77 -5.26
CA GLU A 37 -3.43 12.19 -5.26
C GLU A 37 -3.53 10.66 -5.34
N PHE A 38 -2.70 10.06 -6.16
CA PHE A 38 -2.61 8.62 -6.32
C PHE A 38 -1.18 8.17 -6.07
N HIS A 39 -1.02 7.28 -5.10
CA HIS A 39 0.25 6.75 -4.65
C HIS A 39 0.26 5.24 -4.90
N THR A 40 1.26 4.73 -5.59
CA THR A 40 1.53 3.29 -5.65
C THR A 40 2.81 2.98 -4.90
N THR A 41 2.82 1.86 -4.17
CA THR A 41 3.98 1.37 -3.43
C THR A 41 4.26 -0.10 -3.74
N TYR A 42 5.51 -0.49 -3.59
CA TYR A 42 5.92 -1.88 -3.40
C TYR A 42 6.61 -1.98 -2.04
N VAL A 43 5.89 -2.46 -1.03
CA VAL A 43 6.43 -2.69 0.30
C VAL A 43 7.20 -4.02 0.26
N PRO A 44 8.44 -4.09 0.77
CA PRO A 44 9.22 -5.32 0.73
C PRO A 44 8.56 -6.48 1.50
N PRO A 45 8.73 -7.73 1.04
CA PRO A 45 8.35 -8.88 1.82
C PRO A 45 9.19 -8.98 3.10
N GLY A 46 8.53 -9.24 4.23
CA GLY A 46 9.19 -9.29 5.55
C GLY A 46 10.16 -10.46 5.71
N SER A 47 9.93 -11.58 5.02
CA SER A 47 10.75 -12.80 5.13
C SER A 47 12.21 -12.61 4.73
N SER A 48 12.50 -11.71 3.77
CA SER A 48 13.85 -11.42 3.31
C SER A 48 14.36 -10.03 3.68
N ASN A 49 13.49 -9.14 4.15
CA ASN A 49 13.85 -7.73 4.42
C ASN A 49 13.62 -7.30 5.88
N GLY A 50 13.10 -8.17 6.73
CA GLY A 50 12.93 -7.91 8.17
C GLY A 50 12.23 -6.58 8.47
N TRP A 51 12.88 -5.75 9.28
CA TRP A 51 12.37 -4.45 9.75
C TRP A 51 12.17 -3.41 8.65
N ILE A 52 12.82 -3.54 7.48
CA ILE A 52 12.62 -2.61 6.35
C ILE A 52 11.15 -2.57 5.93
N LYS A 53 10.42 -3.70 6.05
CA LYS A 53 8.97 -3.74 5.81
C LYS A 53 8.22 -2.80 6.77
N VAL A 54 8.54 -2.89 8.06
CA VAL A 54 7.88 -2.10 9.11
C VAL A 54 8.20 -0.62 8.91
N GLU A 55 9.49 -0.28 8.77
CA GLU A 55 9.93 1.11 8.51
C GLU A 55 9.28 1.71 7.26
N THR A 56 9.10 0.90 6.21
CA THR A 56 8.41 1.35 4.99
C THR A 56 6.93 1.64 5.25
N LEU A 57 6.23 0.77 5.99
CA LEU A 57 4.81 0.98 6.33
C LEU A 57 4.63 2.19 7.26
N GLU A 58 5.50 2.37 8.25
CA GLU A 58 5.50 3.53 9.15
C GLU A 58 5.78 4.83 8.39
N GLY A 59 6.76 4.83 7.49
CA GLY A 59 7.08 5.99 6.65
C GLY A 59 5.95 6.37 5.68
N ILE A 60 5.20 5.37 5.19
CA ILE A 60 3.98 5.57 4.40
C ILE A 60 2.89 6.20 5.27
N TYR A 61 2.64 5.62 6.44
CA TYR A 61 1.63 6.13 7.37
C TYR A 61 1.93 7.56 7.82
N ALA A 62 3.18 7.88 8.17
CA ALA A 62 3.59 9.22 8.55
C ALA A 62 3.32 10.25 7.42
N GLY A 63 3.54 9.86 6.16
CA GLY A 63 3.28 10.72 5.01
C GLY A 63 1.78 10.94 4.70
N LEU A 64 0.91 10.01 5.12
CA LEU A 64 -0.51 9.99 4.72
C LEU A 64 -1.52 10.17 5.86
N SER A 65 -1.10 10.12 7.12
CA SER A 65 -2.00 10.23 8.28
C SER A 65 -2.52 11.65 8.53
N GLY A 66 -1.79 12.67 8.11
CA GLY A 66 -2.20 14.08 8.24
C GLY A 66 -3.38 14.47 7.34
N ARG A 67 -4.07 15.58 7.64
CA ARG A 67 -5.10 16.14 6.74
C ARG A 67 -4.49 16.55 5.40
N ALA A 68 -5.22 16.31 4.32
CA ALA A 68 -4.84 16.74 2.97
C ALA A 68 -5.96 17.57 2.33
N GLY A 69 -5.58 18.52 1.47
CA GLY A 69 -6.54 19.35 0.74
C GLY A 69 -7.24 18.63 -0.42
N ARG A 70 -6.86 17.37 -0.70
CA ARG A 70 -7.44 16.51 -1.74
C ARG A 70 -7.53 15.08 -1.23
N PRO A 71 -8.50 14.28 -1.70
CA PRO A 71 -8.50 12.85 -1.43
C PRO A 71 -7.25 12.18 -1.97
N ARG A 72 -6.80 11.15 -1.26
CA ARG A 72 -5.59 10.40 -1.58
C ARG A 72 -5.90 8.92 -1.64
N ILE A 73 -5.40 8.27 -2.68
CA ILE A 73 -5.50 6.83 -2.88
C ILE A 73 -4.09 6.26 -2.73
N LEU A 74 -3.93 5.26 -1.86
CA LEU A 74 -2.72 4.45 -1.77
C LEU A 74 -3.05 3.03 -2.24
N CYS A 75 -2.26 2.51 -3.18
CA CYS A 75 -2.40 1.16 -3.69
C CYS A 75 -1.04 0.51 -3.94
N GLY A 76 -1.06 -0.73 -4.43
CA GLY A 76 0.13 -1.48 -4.82
C GLY A 76 0.24 -2.77 -4.04
N ASP A 77 1.46 -3.32 -4.02
CA ASP A 77 1.74 -4.55 -3.28
C ASP A 77 2.33 -4.20 -1.92
N PHE A 78 1.53 -4.43 -0.89
CA PHE A 78 1.90 -4.15 0.50
C PHE A 78 2.67 -5.30 1.15
N ASN A 79 2.70 -6.49 0.53
CA ASN A 79 3.25 -7.70 1.12
C ASN A 79 2.76 -7.95 2.58
N ILE A 80 1.53 -7.55 2.89
CA ILE A 80 0.84 -7.80 4.17
C ILE A 80 -0.06 -9.04 4.07
N PRO A 81 -0.35 -9.72 5.19
CA PRO A 81 -1.34 -10.78 5.21
C PRO A 81 -2.71 -10.29 4.69
N GLN A 82 -3.55 -11.24 4.26
CA GLN A 82 -4.94 -10.97 3.89
C GLN A 82 -5.76 -10.48 5.10
N MET A 83 -5.43 -10.99 6.28
CA MET A 83 -6.14 -10.69 7.52
C MET A 83 -5.21 -10.83 8.72
N GLU A 84 -5.41 -9.96 9.71
CA GLU A 84 -4.79 -10.00 11.02
C GLU A 84 -5.91 -10.02 12.06
N PHE A 85 -5.88 -10.98 12.97
CA PHE A 85 -6.85 -11.11 14.05
C PHE A 85 -6.37 -10.37 15.28
N SER A 86 -7.30 -9.87 16.10
CA SER A 86 -6.98 -9.24 17.39
C SER A 86 -6.25 -10.19 18.37
N THR A 87 -6.32 -11.50 18.14
CA THR A 87 -5.60 -12.53 18.90
C THR A 87 -4.14 -12.69 18.47
N GLY A 88 -3.67 -11.96 17.46
CA GLY A 88 -2.31 -12.06 16.91
C GLY A 88 -2.15 -13.12 15.80
N GLY A 89 -3.22 -13.86 15.46
CA GLY A 89 -3.21 -14.77 14.31
C GLY A 89 -3.23 -14.01 12.98
N ILE A 90 -2.65 -14.60 11.93
CA ILE A 90 -2.65 -14.01 10.58
C ILE A 90 -3.15 -15.02 9.54
N VAL A 91 -3.72 -14.50 8.45
CA VAL A 91 -4.04 -15.26 7.24
C VAL A 91 -3.19 -14.75 6.10
N THR A 92 -2.26 -15.55 5.62
CA THR A 92 -1.37 -15.21 4.50
C THR A 92 -2.02 -15.51 3.14
N TRP A 93 -1.49 -14.98 2.05
CA TRP A 93 -1.98 -15.27 0.69
C TRP A 93 -1.82 -16.73 0.23
N ALA A 94 -1.00 -17.52 0.94
CA ALA A 94 -0.93 -18.98 0.75
C ALA A 94 -2.14 -19.72 1.34
N GLN A 95 -3.01 -19.03 2.08
CA GLN A 95 -4.21 -19.57 2.71
C GLN A 95 -5.48 -19.01 2.05
N ARG A 96 -6.62 -19.66 2.31
CA ARG A 96 -7.97 -19.18 1.99
C ARG A 96 -8.86 -19.29 3.22
N ILE A 97 -9.78 -18.35 3.37
CA ILE A 97 -10.86 -18.42 4.35
C ILE A 97 -12.04 -19.07 3.63
N ARG A 98 -12.53 -20.21 4.15
CA ARG A 98 -13.72 -20.88 3.61
C ARG A 98 -14.98 -20.10 4.00
N GLU A 99 -16.09 -20.38 3.34
CA GLU A 99 -17.41 -19.81 3.72
C GLU A 99 -17.77 -20.13 5.18
N THR A 100 -17.29 -21.24 5.71
CA THR A 100 -17.44 -21.65 7.12
C THR A 100 -16.58 -20.84 8.10
N GLY A 101 -15.72 -19.94 7.62
CA GLY A 101 -14.74 -19.20 8.42
C GLY A 101 -13.43 -19.95 8.68
N GLU A 102 -13.32 -21.21 8.27
CA GLU A 102 -12.11 -22.02 8.47
C GLU A 102 -10.96 -21.58 7.54
N VAL A 103 -9.76 -21.42 8.11
CA VAL A 103 -8.55 -21.11 7.35
C VAL A 103 -7.88 -22.39 6.86
N ALA A 104 -7.71 -22.53 5.55
CA ALA A 104 -7.05 -23.68 4.94
C ALA A 104 -5.93 -23.25 3.98
N LEU A 105 -4.90 -24.09 3.82
CA LEU A 105 -3.87 -23.88 2.79
C LEU A 105 -4.49 -23.98 1.39
N ARG A 106 -4.04 -23.11 0.48
CA ARG A 106 -4.35 -23.25 -0.94
C ARG A 106 -3.57 -24.44 -1.50
N LYS A 107 -4.24 -25.30 -2.28
CA LYS A 107 -3.54 -26.34 -3.08
C LYS A 107 -2.73 -25.63 -4.17
N ARG A 108 -1.52 -26.11 -4.41
CA ARG A 108 -0.69 -25.65 -5.54
C ARG A 108 -1.28 -26.10 -6.86
#